data_AF-A0A7M3Y331-F1
#
_entry.id   AF-A0A7M3Y331-F1
#
_cell.length_a   1.000
_cell.length_b   1.000
_cell.length_c   1.000
_cell.angle_alpha   90.00
_cell.angle_beta   90.00
_cell.angle_gamma   90.00
#
_symmetry.space_group_name_H-M   'P 1'
#
loop_
_entity.id
_entity.type
_entity.pdbx_description
1 polymer ?
#
loop_
_entity_poly.entity_id
_entity_poly.type
_entity_poly.pdbx_seq_one_letter_code
_entity_poly.pdbx_strand_id
1 'polypeptide(L)'
;MMDGQWIDERIEANRERLTAWMAEKRAEVPIPIYGSVDVRDAGWKVAAVDANHFPAGFNNVPDEDRPRLAELLREHVERTASGVTWVHLYPESHTRNP
;
A
#
# COMPACT_ATOMS: atom_id res chain seq x y z
N MET A 1 25.54 -2.67 -19.77
CA MET A 1 24.50 -2.22 -18.82
C MET A 1 24.15 -3.46 -18.01
N MET A 2 24.28 -3.45 -16.68
CA MET A 2 23.83 -4.59 -15.89
C MET A 2 22.32 -4.57 -15.90
N ASP A 3 21.72 -5.60 -16.49
CA ASP A 3 20.27 -5.79 -16.49
C ASP A 3 19.80 -5.86 -15.03
N GLY A 4 18.70 -5.17 -14.69
CA GLY A 4 18.24 -4.92 -13.32
C GLY A 4 17.93 -6.14 -12.45
N GLN A 5 18.12 -7.34 -12.97
CA GLN A 5 17.91 -8.63 -12.31
C GLN A 5 18.63 -8.74 -10.95
N TRP A 6 19.72 -8.01 -10.75
CA TRP A 6 20.46 -8.04 -9.48
C TRP A 6 19.64 -7.54 -8.28
N ILE A 7 18.64 -6.67 -8.48
CA ILE A 7 17.79 -6.17 -7.38
C ILE A 7 16.87 -7.29 -6.90
N ASP A 8 16.19 -7.96 -7.82
CA ASP A 8 15.25 -9.05 -7.51
C ASP A 8 15.96 -10.19 -6.77
N GLU A 9 17.11 -10.64 -7.30
CA GLU A 9 17.93 -11.68 -6.66
C GLU A 9 18.33 -11.30 -5.24
N ARG A 10 18.71 -10.04 -5.00
CA ARG A 10 19.08 -9.56 -3.67
C ARG A 10 17.89 -9.45 -2.72
N ILE A 11 16.73 -9.02 -3.21
CA ILE A 11 15.50 -8.96 -2.41
C ILE A 11 15.12 -10.37 -1.98
N GLU A 12 15.12 -11.34 -2.91
CA GLU A 12 14.77 -12.72 -2.62
C GLU A 12 15.75 -13.39 -1.66
N ALA A 13 17.06 -13.23 -1.90
CA ALA A 13 18.09 -13.73 -1.00
C ALA A 13 18.01 -13.15 0.43
N ASN A 14 17.27 -12.05 0.63
CA ASN A 14 17.09 -11.40 1.93
C ASN A 14 15.63 -11.38 2.41
N ARG A 15 14.72 -12.12 1.78
CA ARG A 15 13.27 -12.03 2.01
C ARG A 15 12.89 -12.09 3.49
N GLU A 16 13.41 -13.07 4.23
CA GLU A 16 13.10 -13.26 5.66
C GLU A 16 13.60 -12.08 6.50
N ARG A 17 14.84 -11.65 6.28
CA ARG A 17 15.44 -10.50 6.96
C ARG A 17 14.68 -9.21 6.69
N LEU A 18 14.29 -8.98 5.43
CA LEU A 18 13.50 -7.82 5.03
C LEU A 18 12.10 -7.85 5.65
N THR A 19 11.47 -9.03 5.70
CA THR A 19 10.14 -9.21 6.31
C THR A 19 10.17 -8.90 7.80
N ALA A 20 11.17 -9.43 8.52
CA ALA A 20 11.34 -9.17 9.95
C ALA A 20 11.60 -7.68 10.22
N TRP A 21 12.49 -7.06 9.44
CA TRP A 21 12.79 -5.63 9.56
C TRP A 21 11.57 -4.75 9.25
N MET A 22 10.78 -5.09 8.23
CA MET A 22 9.54 -4.37 7.91
C MET A 22 8.51 -4.47 9.04
N ALA A 23 8.40 -5.62 9.71
CA ALA A 23 7.51 -5.79 10.85
C ALA A 23 7.94 -4.91 12.04
N GLU A 24 9.24 -4.87 12.34
CA GLU A 24 9.82 -3.99 13.36
C GLU A 24 9.52 -2.51 13.04
N LYS A 25 9.84 -2.06 11.82
CA LYS A 25 9.61 -0.67 11.40
C LYS A 25 8.14 -0.26 11.40
N ARG A 26 7.24 -1.17 11.05
CA ARG A 26 5.79 -0.92 11.10
C ARG A 26 5.25 -0.84 12.52
N ALA A 27 5.90 -1.45 13.51
CA ALA A 27 5.53 -1.33 14.91
C ALA A 27 5.97 0.02 15.52
N GLU A 28 6.95 0.69 14.92
CA GLU A 28 7.48 1.99 15.38
C GLU A 28 6.58 3.19 15.00
N VAL A 29 5.68 3.03 14.02
CA VAL A 29 4.84 4.12 13.50
C VAL A 29 3.37 3.71 13.33
N PRO A 30 2.41 4.62 13.50
CA PRO A 30 1.02 4.34 13.15
C PRO A 30 0.90 4.05 11.64
N ILE A 31 0.28 2.93 11.30
CA ILE A 31 0.01 2.58 9.90
C ILE A 31 -1.22 3.37 9.45
N PRO A 32 -1.16 4.10 8.31
CA PRO A 32 -2.32 4.80 7.78
C PRO A 32 -3.41 3.80 7.36
N ILE A 33 -4.65 4.28 7.24
CA ILE A 33 -5.78 3.45 6.78
C ILE A 33 -5.56 2.89 5.37
N TYR A 34 -4.85 3.66 4.53
CA TYR A 34 -4.49 3.34 3.15
C TYR A 34 -3.42 4.31 2.63
N GLY A 35 -2.88 4.00 1.45
CA GLY A 35 -2.02 4.88 0.67
C GLY A 35 -1.61 4.19 -0.64
N SER A 36 -1.15 4.97 -1.61
CA SER A 36 -0.50 4.44 -2.82
C SER A 36 0.91 4.99 -2.94
N VAL A 37 1.78 4.22 -3.61
CA VAL A 37 3.14 4.63 -3.92
C VAL A 37 3.40 4.32 -5.39
N ASP A 38 3.76 5.34 -6.16
CA ASP A 38 4.18 5.15 -7.54
C ASP A 38 5.63 4.71 -7.56
N VAL A 39 5.90 3.59 -8.23
CA VAL A 39 7.25 3.03 -8.39
C VAL A 39 7.64 3.09 -9.85
N ARG A 40 8.87 3.55 -10.12
CA ARG A 40 9.46 3.52 -11.46
C ARG A 40 10.67 2.60 -11.48
N ASP A 41 10.72 1.76 -12.50
CA ASP A 41 11.86 0.91 -12.82
C ASP A 41 12.49 1.38 -14.13
N ALA A 42 13.78 1.76 -14.06
CA ALA A 42 14.59 2.18 -15.20
C ALA A 42 15.55 1.09 -15.71
N GLY A 43 15.44 -0.14 -15.19
CA GLY A 43 16.32 -1.29 -15.48
C GLY A 43 17.67 -1.25 -14.76
N TRP A 44 18.13 -0.08 -14.29
CA TRP A 44 19.33 0.06 -13.46
C TRP A 44 19.03 0.70 -12.08
N LYS A 45 17.78 1.12 -11.88
CA LYS A 45 17.29 1.76 -10.66
C LYS A 45 15.79 1.55 -10.54
N VAL A 46 15.37 1.11 -9.35
CA VAL A 46 13.98 1.10 -8.92
C VAL A 46 13.81 2.14 -7.83
N ALA A 47 12.81 3.01 -7.94
CA ALA A 47 12.55 4.05 -6.96
C ALA A 47 11.06 4.34 -6.80
N ALA A 48 10.64 4.61 -5.55
CA ALA A 48 9.40 5.30 -5.28
C ALA A 48 9.54 6.76 -5.74
N VAL A 49 8.56 7.26 -6.49
CA VAL A 49 8.59 8.61 -7.07
C VAL A 49 7.45 9.49 -6.58
N ASP A 50 6.36 8.91 -6.10
CA ASP A 50 5.24 9.61 -5.47
C ASP A 50 4.64 8.75 -4.36
N ALA A 51 4.13 9.39 -3.31
CA ALA A 51 3.39 8.74 -2.25
C ALA A 51 2.12 9.55 -1.96
N ASN A 52 0.96 8.91 -2.14
CA ASN A 52 -0.34 9.55 -1.97
C ASN A 52 -1.08 8.96 -0.76
N HIS A 53 -1.47 9.83 0.16
CA HIS A 53 -2.24 9.45 1.37
C HIS A 53 -3.75 9.31 1.08
N PHE A 54 -4.24 9.88 -0.02
CA PHE A 54 -5.65 9.85 -0.43
C PHE A 54 -5.78 9.33 -1.87
N PRO A 55 -5.39 8.06 -2.14
CA PRO A 55 -5.51 7.50 -3.48
C PRO A 55 -6.97 7.34 -3.89
N ALA A 56 -7.27 7.65 -5.15
CA ALA A 56 -8.61 7.54 -5.73
C ALA A 56 -8.79 6.32 -6.66
N GLY A 57 -7.70 5.66 -7.08
CA GLY A 57 -7.70 4.61 -8.12
C GLY A 57 -8.18 3.23 -7.70
N PHE A 58 -9.08 3.11 -6.71
CA PHE A 58 -9.58 1.81 -6.22
C PHE A 58 -10.32 1.00 -7.28
N ASN A 59 -10.91 1.67 -8.27
CA ASN A 59 -11.56 1.04 -9.42
C ASN A 59 -10.60 0.26 -10.32
N ASN A 60 -9.28 0.47 -10.18
CA ASN A 60 -8.25 -0.26 -10.93
C ASN A 60 -7.77 -1.52 -10.21
N VAL A 61 -8.25 -1.82 -8.99
CA VAL A 61 -7.90 -3.04 -8.27
C VAL A 61 -8.63 -4.24 -8.88
N PRO A 62 -7.96 -5.39 -9.10
CA PRO A 62 -8.59 -6.62 -9.55
C PRO A 62 -9.77 -7.06 -8.65
N ASP A 63 -10.82 -7.62 -9.26
CA ASP A 63 -12.02 -8.05 -8.54
C ASP A 63 -11.71 -9.14 -7.50
N GLU A 64 -10.74 -10.02 -7.79
CA GLU A 64 -10.30 -11.09 -6.90
C GLU A 64 -9.66 -10.60 -5.58
N ASP A 65 -9.11 -9.39 -5.58
CA ASP A 65 -8.43 -8.82 -4.41
C ASP A 65 -9.39 -8.06 -3.48
N ARG A 66 -10.59 -7.71 -3.96
CA ARG A 66 -11.57 -6.92 -3.20
C ARG A 66 -11.95 -7.55 -1.85
N PRO A 67 -12.20 -8.87 -1.74
CA PRO A 67 -12.52 -9.49 -0.45
C PRO A 67 -11.41 -9.30 0.58
N ARG A 68 -10.15 -9.44 0.15
CA ARG A 68 -8.97 -9.25 1.00
C ARG A 68 -8.81 -7.78 1.41
N LEU A 69 -9.01 -6.84 0.50
CA LEU A 69 -8.94 -5.41 0.84
C LEU A 69 -10.04 -5.00 1.83
N ALA A 70 -11.26 -5.52 1.67
CA ALA A 70 -12.35 -5.28 2.60
C ALA A 70 -12.03 -5.80 4.01
N GLU A 71 -11.42 -6.98 4.11
CA GLU A 71 -10.94 -7.54 5.37
C GLU A 71 -9.85 -6.67 6.02
N LEU A 72 -8.84 -6.23 5.26
CA LEU A 72 -7.79 -5.36 5.80
C LEU A 72 -8.32 -4.00 6.28
N LEU A 73 -9.30 -3.42 5.57
CA LEU A 73 -9.95 -2.19 6.00
C LEU A 73 -10.75 -2.41 7.30
N ARG A 74 -11.50 -3.52 7.38
CA ARG A 74 -12.26 -3.92 8.56
C ARG A 74 -11.34 -4.04 9.78
N GLU A 75 -10.26 -4.81 9.66
CA GLU A 75 -9.26 -4.98 10.71
C GLU A 75 -8.61 -3.66 11.15
N HIS A 76 -8.35 -2.76 10.21
CA HIS A 76 -7.83 -1.44 10.52
C HIS A 76 -8.83 -0.62 11.35
N VAL A 77 -10.10 -0.59 10.96
CA VAL A 77 -11.16 0.12 11.68
C VAL A 77 -11.33 -0.47 13.08
N GLU A 78 -11.38 -1.79 13.22
CA GLU A 78 -11.55 -2.44 14.53
C GLU A 78 -10.38 -2.20 15.48
N ARG A 79 -9.15 -2.17 14.94
CA ARG A 79 -7.94 -1.86 15.71
C ARG A 79 -7.91 -0.41 16.19
N THR A 80 -8.43 0.53 15.40
CA THR A 80 -8.34 1.97 15.67
C THR A 80 -9.57 2.52 16.41
N ALA A 81 -10.75 1.97 16.14
CA ALA A 81 -12.03 2.38 16.71
C ALA A 81 -13.00 1.18 16.80
N SER A 82 -12.83 0.36 17.84
CA SER A 82 -13.69 -0.81 18.09
C SER A 82 -15.15 -0.42 18.31
N GLY A 83 -16.08 -1.19 17.74
CA GLY A 83 -17.52 -0.99 17.90
C GLY A 83 -18.11 0.14 17.04
N VAL A 84 -17.35 0.69 16.09
CA VAL A 84 -17.85 1.66 15.11
C VAL A 84 -18.94 1.02 14.25
N THR A 85 -20.06 1.73 14.12
CA THR A 85 -21.20 1.35 13.28
C THR A 85 -21.37 2.25 12.06
N TRP A 86 -20.65 3.37 12.00
CA TRP A 86 -20.75 4.37 10.95
C TRP A 86 -19.36 4.83 10.48
N VAL A 87 -19.12 4.75 9.17
CA VAL A 87 -17.95 5.33 8.51
C VAL A 87 -18.44 6.42 7.56
N HIS A 88 -17.91 7.63 7.72
CA HIS A 88 -18.22 8.74 6.83
C HIS A 88 -17.10 8.89 5.80
N LEU A 89 -17.45 8.88 4.51
CA LEU A 89 -16.53 9.12 3.42
C LEU A 89 -16.68 10.57 2.95
N TYR A 90 -15.58 11.32 3.00
CA TYR A 90 -15.52 12.69 2.47
C TYR A 90 -14.73 12.69 1.16
N PRO A 91 -15.39 12.64 -0.01
CA PRO A 91 -14.71 12.60 -1.30
C PRO A 91 -14.15 13.97 -1.67
N GLU A 92 -13.24 13.98 -2.63
CA GLU A 92 -12.80 15.22 -3.28
C GLU A 92 -13.99 15.96 -3.92
N SER A 93 -13.87 17.28 -4.08
CA SER A 93 -14.94 18.10 -4.67
C SER A 93 -15.14 17.90 -6.19
N HIS A 94 -14.47 16.93 -6.79
CA HIS A 94 -14.53 16.63 -8.22
C HIS A 94 -15.84 15.92 -8.58
N THR A 95 -16.77 16.64 -9.19
CA THR A 95 -18.09 16.12 -9.62
C THR A 95 -18.20 15.81 -11.11
N ARG A 96 -17.12 16.05 -11.86
CA ARG A 96 -17.11 15.97 -13.34
C ARG A 96 -16.17 14.88 -13.88
N ASN A 97 -15.47 14.18 -13.01
CA ASN A 97 -14.67 13.01 -13.39
C ASN A 97 -15.55 11.76 -13.21
N PRO A 98 -15.92 11.05 -14.28
CA PRO A 98 -16.74 9.84 -14.19
C PRO A 98 -16.02 8.66 -13.56
#